data_AF-A0A2E4QV14-F1
#
_entry.id   AF-A0A2E4QV14-F1
#
_cell.length_a   1.000
_cell.length_b   1.000
_cell.length_c   1.000
_cell.angle_alpha   90.00
_cell.angle_beta   90.00
_cell.angle_gamma   90.00
#
_symmetry.space_group_name_H-M   'P 1'
#
loop_
_entity.id
_entity.type
_entity.pdbx_description
1 polymer ?
#
loop_
_entity_poly.entity_id
_entity_poly.type
_entity_poly.pdbx_seq_one_letter_code
_entity_poly.pdbx_strand_id
1 'polypeptide(L)'
;MNRAVFMLAAAFLTAAPALAETCTAPVAPRMATPGGSLSVDEFNAVTIGLTAYDDATRNYRSCLDAILEAPQDHTRESWSAALTAYNAISADQQSLYERYDVVARDFQAAQASRAIQAAHDSKAASVIDSQAQLAEELASLNGN
;
A
#
# COMPACT_ATOMS: atom_id res chain seq x y z
N MET A 1 -10.58 -18.08 17.98
CA MET A 1 -11.40 -18.70 16.92
C MET A 1 -12.16 -17.60 16.20
N ASN A 2 -11.85 -17.37 14.92
CA ASN A 2 -12.71 -16.85 13.85
C ASN A 2 -11.82 -16.30 12.71
N ARG A 3 -11.50 -17.18 11.74
CA ARG A 3 -10.90 -16.78 10.47
C ARG A 3 -12.04 -16.41 9.53
N ALA A 4 -12.30 -15.12 9.37
CA ALA A 4 -13.20 -14.62 8.35
C ALA A 4 -12.47 -14.60 7.01
N VAL A 5 -12.71 -15.62 6.19
CA VAL A 5 -12.34 -15.67 4.78
C VAL A 5 -13.27 -14.71 4.04
N PHE A 6 -12.81 -13.50 3.75
CA PHE A 6 -13.50 -12.60 2.83
C PHE A 6 -12.92 -12.78 1.42
N MET A 7 -13.52 -13.68 0.66
CA MET A 7 -13.44 -13.65 -0.80
C MET A 7 -14.27 -12.44 -1.28
N LEU A 8 -13.61 -11.40 -1.77
CA LEU A 8 -14.27 -10.36 -2.57
C LEU A 8 -13.55 -10.21 -3.92
N ALA A 9 -13.70 -11.24 -4.76
CA ALA A 9 -13.36 -11.17 -6.17
C ALA A 9 -14.48 -10.41 -6.91
N ALA A 10 -14.47 -9.07 -6.81
CA ALA A 10 -15.25 -8.23 -7.69
C ALA A 10 -14.42 -7.95 -8.95
N ALA A 11 -14.62 -8.78 -9.97
CA ALA A 11 -14.07 -8.61 -11.30
C ALA A 11 -14.79 -7.44 -12.00
N PHE A 12 -14.23 -6.24 -11.91
CA PHE A 12 -14.56 -5.18 -12.85
C PHE A 12 -13.82 -5.45 -14.15
N LEU A 13 -14.47 -6.21 -15.05
CA LEU A 13 -14.06 -6.30 -16.45
C LEU A 13 -14.45 -4.99 -17.15
N THR A 14 -13.64 -3.96 -17.00
CA THR A 14 -13.61 -2.89 -18.01
C THR A 14 -12.96 -3.48 -19.25
N ALA A 15 -13.78 -3.83 -20.25
CA ALA A 15 -13.31 -4.35 -21.53
C ALA A 15 -12.54 -3.25 -22.28
N ALA A 16 -11.25 -3.14 -21.98
CA ALA A 16 -10.32 -2.47 -22.87
C ALA A 16 -10.29 -3.26 -24.19
N PRO A 17 -10.29 -2.58 -25.35
CA PRO A 17 -10.13 -3.26 -26.63
C PRO A 17 -8.87 -4.11 -26.57
N ALA A 18 -9.02 -5.41 -26.83
CA ALA A 18 -7.91 -6.36 -26.79
C ALA A 18 -6.88 -5.97 -27.86
N LEU A 19 -5.83 -5.27 -27.44
CA LEU A 19 -4.62 -5.12 -28.22
C LEU A 19 -4.10 -6.53 -28.51
N ALA A 20 -4.03 -6.89 -29.79
CA ALA A 20 -3.43 -8.09 -30.37
C ALA A 20 -2.88 -9.10 -29.34
N GLU A 21 -3.75 -9.90 -28.71
CA GLU A 21 -3.52 -11.09 -27.85
C GLU A 21 -2.32 -11.15 -26.85
N THR A 22 -1.44 -10.14 -26.75
CA THR A 22 -0.07 -10.32 -26.22
C THR A 22 0.29 -9.36 -25.09
N CYS A 23 -0.20 -8.12 -25.10
CA CYS A 23 0.10 -7.18 -24.01
C CYS A 23 -0.97 -7.27 -22.91
N THR A 24 -0.61 -7.86 -21.75
CA THR A 24 -1.51 -7.94 -20.60
C THR A 24 -1.37 -6.70 -19.72
N ALA A 25 -2.42 -5.89 -19.63
CA ALA A 25 -2.44 -4.71 -18.78
C ALA A 25 -2.34 -5.12 -17.29
N PRO A 26 -1.51 -4.42 -16.49
CA PRO A 26 -1.37 -4.72 -15.07
C PRO A 26 -2.61 -4.28 -14.29
N VAL A 27 -2.92 -5.00 -13.20
CA VAL A 27 -4.04 -4.65 -12.30
C VAL A 27 -3.50 -3.82 -11.15
N ALA A 28 -3.97 -2.57 -11.03
CA ALA A 28 -3.58 -1.71 -9.93
C ALA A 28 -4.01 -2.28 -8.56
N PRO A 29 -3.13 -2.27 -7.54
CA PRO A 29 -3.49 -2.68 -6.19
C PRO A 29 -4.54 -1.72 -5.61
N ARG A 30 -5.48 -2.28 -4.83
CA ARG A 30 -6.50 -1.49 -4.15
C ARG A 30 -5.90 -0.84 -2.91
N MET A 31 -6.01 0.49 -2.81
CA MET A 31 -5.59 1.29 -1.66
C MET A 31 -6.80 2.01 -1.06
N ALA A 32 -7.83 1.25 -0.67
CA ALA A 32 -9.09 1.81 -0.17
C ALA A 32 -9.05 2.14 1.33
N THR A 33 -8.12 1.53 2.07
CA THR A 33 -8.00 1.71 3.51
C THR A 33 -7.13 2.93 3.83
N PRO A 34 -7.58 3.88 4.66
CA PRO A 34 -6.75 4.99 5.12
C PRO A 34 -5.48 4.50 5.81
N GLY A 35 -4.35 5.18 5.58
CA GLY A 35 -3.06 4.71 6.09
C GLY A 35 -2.97 4.61 7.61
N GLY A 36 -3.65 5.52 8.33
CA GLY A 36 -3.60 5.56 9.80
C GLY A 36 -4.26 4.36 10.49
N SER A 37 -5.14 3.62 9.80
CA SER A 37 -5.79 2.43 10.33
C SER A 37 -5.06 1.13 9.98
N LEU A 38 -4.02 1.18 9.14
CA LEU A 38 -3.26 0.00 8.75
C LEU A 38 -2.37 -0.48 9.90
N SER A 39 -2.29 -1.80 10.05
CA SER A 39 -1.18 -2.47 10.73
C SER A 39 0.09 -2.43 9.88
N VAL A 40 1.23 -2.77 10.49
CA VAL A 40 2.52 -2.86 9.78
C VAL A 40 2.45 -3.90 8.64
N ASP A 41 1.82 -5.05 8.88
CA ASP A 41 1.70 -6.11 7.88
C ASP A 41 0.80 -5.69 6.71
N GLU A 42 -0.30 -4.99 6.97
CA GLU A 42 -1.18 -4.47 5.92
C GLU A 42 -0.49 -3.36 5.10
N PHE A 43 0.26 -2.48 5.76
CA PHE A 43 1.06 -1.47 5.07
C PHE A 43 2.13 -2.11 4.18
N ASN A 44 2.84 -3.12 4.69
CA ASN A 44 3.81 -3.90 3.91
C ASN A 44 3.15 -4.58 2.70
N ALA A 45 1.95 -5.14 2.85
CA ALA A 45 1.21 -5.73 1.75
C ALA A 45 0.85 -4.70 0.66
N VAL A 46 0.50 -3.46 1.03
CA VAL A 46 0.29 -2.36 0.09
C VAL A 46 1.57 -2.05 -0.68
N THR A 47 2.72 -1.94 0.00
CA THR A 47 4.02 -1.68 -0.64
C THR A 47 4.42 -2.81 -1.59
N ILE A 48 4.24 -4.08 -1.19
CA ILE A 48 4.51 -5.24 -2.07
C ILE A 48 3.61 -5.20 -3.31
N GLY A 49 2.32 -4.87 -3.15
CA GLY A 49 1.38 -4.73 -4.25
C GLY A 49 1.78 -3.62 -5.23
N LEU A 50 2.30 -2.50 -4.73
CA LEU A 50 2.82 -1.41 -5.56
C LEU A 50 4.03 -1.85 -6.38
N THR A 51 5.00 -2.54 -5.75
CA THR A 51 6.18 -3.07 -6.47
C THR A 51 5.78 -4.07 -7.55
N ALA A 52 4.86 -4.99 -7.25
CA ALA A 52 4.38 -5.96 -8.23
C ALA A 52 3.67 -5.28 -9.43
N TYR A 53 2.91 -4.21 -9.16
CA TYR A 53 2.30 -3.41 -10.22
C TYR A 53 3.32 -2.67 -11.07
N ASP A 54 4.38 -2.12 -10.48
CA ASP A 54 5.44 -1.44 -11.22
C ASP A 54 6.18 -2.38 -12.17
N ASP A 55 6.51 -3.58 -11.70
CA ASP A 55 7.14 -4.61 -12.54
C ASP A 55 6.22 -5.04 -13.69
N ALA A 56 4.94 -5.28 -13.40
CA ALA A 56 3.96 -5.62 -14.43
C ALA A 56 3.73 -4.46 -15.42
N THR A 57 3.77 -3.21 -14.95
CA THR A 57 3.68 -2.01 -15.79
C THR A 57 4.87 -1.86 -16.72
N ARG A 58 6.10 -2.16 -16.25
CA ARG A 58 7.29 -2.17 -17.10
C ARG A 58 7.19 -3.19 -18.23
N ASN A 59 6.76 -4.42 -17.90
CA ASN A 59 6.56 -5.47 -18.90
C ASN A 59 5.49 -5.08 -19.91
N TYR A 60 4.38 -4.51 -19.44
CA TYR A 60 3.31 -4.04 -20.30
C TYR A 60 3.77 -2.92 -21.25
N ARG A 61 4.47 -1.90 -20.73
CA ARG A 61 5.05 -0.83 -21.56
C ARG A 61 6.02 -1.37 -22.60
N SER A 62 6.93 -2.27 -22.21
CA SER A 62 7.86 -2.89 -23.16
C SER A 62 7.14 -3.64 -24.29
N CYS A 63 6.01 -4.27 -24.01
CA CYS A 63 5.17 -4.89 -25.04
C CYS A 63 4.54 -3.86 -25.98
N LEU A 64 4.05 -2.74 -25.44
CA LEU A 64 3.50 -1.64 -26.24
C LEU A 64 4.58 -0.94 -27.07
N ASP A 65 5.79 -0.78 -26.54
CA ASP A 65 6.93 -0.16 -27.22
C ASP A 65 7.26 -0.93 -28.51
N ALA A 66 7.22 -2.28 -28.48
CA ALA A 66 7.42 -3.10 -29.67
C ALA A 66 6.42 -2.77 -30.80
N ILE A 67 5.18 -2.41 -30.46
CA ILE A 67 4.15 -1.98 -31.43
C ILE A 67 4.44 -0.56 -31.93
N LEU A 68 4.84 0.33 -31.02
CA LEU A 68 5.04 1.75 -31.30
C LEU A 68 6.30 2.04 -32.12
N GLU A 69 7.36 1.26 -31.92
CA GLU A 69 8.66 1.39 -32.59
C GLU A 69 8.67 0.81 -34.01
N ALA A 70 7.72 -0.08 -34.34
CA ALA A 70 7.61 -0.74 -35.65
C ALA A 70 6.27 -0.42 -36.36
N PRO A 71 5.90 0.86 -36.56
CA PRO A 71 4.59 1.24 -37.08
C PRO A 71 4.26 0.67 -38.46
N GLN A 72 5.27 0.31 -39.28
CA GLN A 72 5.09 -0.34 -40.57
C GLN A 72 4.61 -1.80 -40.48
N ASP A 73 4.85 -2.47 -39.35
CA ASP A 73 4.50 -3.88 -39.12
C ASP A 73 3.11 -4.03 -38.46
N HIS A 74 2.44 -2.91 -38.21
CA HIS A 74 1.19 -2.81 -37.48
C HIS A 74 0.14 -2.00 -38.25
N THR A 75 -1.14 -2.30 -38.01
CA THR A 75 -2.21 -1.46 -38.56
C THR A 75 -2.24 -0.12 -37.82
N ARG A 76 -2.66 0.95 -38.49
CA ARG A 76 -2.87 2.26 -37.85
C ARG A 76 -3.75 2.18 -36.59
N GLU A 77 -4.75 1.31 -36.62
CA GLU A 77 -5.64 1.06 -35.48
C GLU A 77 -4.87 0.45 -34.31
N SER A 78 -4.09 -0.62 -34.54
CA SER A 78 -3.30 -1.26 -33.49
C SER A 78 -2.24 -0.32 -32.89
N TRP A 79 -1.57 0.48 -33.72
CA TRP A 79 -0.61 1.48 -33.26
C TRP A 79 -1.29 2.57 -32.42
N SER A 80 -2.43 3.10 -32.89
CA SER A 80 -3.19 4.13 -32.16
C SER A 80 -3.72 3.61 -30.81
N ALA A 81 -4.14 2.35 -30.78
CA ALA A 81 -4.61 1.71 -29.56
C ALA A 81 -3.44 1.46 -28.59
N ALA A 82 -2.26 1.06 -29.06
CA ALA A 82 -1.05 0.91 -28.24
C ALA A 82 -0.62 2.24 -27.62
N LEU A 83 -0.62 3.33 -28.40
CA LEU A 83 -0.31 4.67 -27.91
C LEU A 83 -1.31 5.11 -26.82
N THR A 84 -2.60 4.85 -27.05
CA THR A 84 -3.66 5.17 -26.09
C THR A 84 -3.45 4.40 -24.78
N ALA A 85 -3.17 3.11 -24.87
CA ALA A 85 -2.88 2.26 -23.72
C ALA A 85 -1.63 2.68 -22.96
N TYR A 86 -0.56 3.08 -23.67
CA TYR A 86 0.69 3.56 -23.08
C TYR A 86 0.48 4.84 -22.25
N ASN A 87 -0.32 5.77 -22.80
CA ASN A 87 -0.68 6.99 -22.10
C ASN A 87 -1.58 6.71 -20.88
N ALA A 88 -2.57 5.83 -21.04
CA ALA A 88 -3.47 5.45 -19.96
C ALA A 88 -2.73 4.82 -18.77
N ILE A 89 -1.85 3.85 -19.02
CA ILE A 89 -1.10 3.20 -17.93
C ILE A 89 -0.16 4.17 -17.20
N SER A 90 0.33 5.20 -17.90
CA SER A 90 1.16 6.24 -17.30
C SER A 90 0.38 7.16 -16.38
N ALA A 91 -0.84 7.55 -16.78
CA ALA A 91 -1.75 8.30 -15.91
C ALA A 91 -2.17 7.46 -14.69
N ASP A 92 -2.48 6.18 -14.89
CA ASP A 92 -2.87 5.27 -13.82
C ASP A 92 -1.75 5.08 -12.79
N GLN A 93 -0.50 4.89 -13.25
CA GLN A 93 0.67 4.76 -12.38
C GLN A 93 0.90 6.03 -11.55
N GLN A 94 0.79 7.21 -12.18
CA GLN A 94 0.90 8.48 -11.45
C GLN A 94 -0.19 8.59 -10.36
N SER A 95 -1.46 8.34 -10.72
CA SER A 95 -2.57 8.38 -9.78
C SER A 95 -2.41 7.38 -8.63
N LEU A 96 -1.82 6.21 -8.90
CA LEU A 96 -1.52 5.21 -7.88
C LEU A 96 -0.46 5.69 -6.90
N TYR A 97 0.62 6.32 -7.37
CA TYR A 97 1.64 6.87 -6.49
C TYR A 97 1.12 8.01 -5.62
N GLU A 98 0.28 8.88 -6.16
CA GLU A 98 -0.37 9.95 -5.39
C GLU A 98 -1.22 9.38 -4.24
N ARG A 99 -1.98 8.30 -4.50
CA ARG A 99 -2.72 7.58 -3.44
C ARG A 99 -1.79 6.92 -2.42
N TYR A 100 -0.74 6.26 -2.88
CA TYR A 100 0.23 5.59 -2.00
C TYR A 100 0.90 6.60 -1.05
N ASP A 101 1.29 7.75 -1.56
CA ASP A 101 1.93 8.82 -0.79
C ASP A 101 1.02 9.35 0.35
N VAL A 102 -0.29 9.48 0.10
CA VAL A 102 -1.28 9.77 1.16
C VAL A 102 -1.31 8.65 2.20
N VAL A 103 -1.44 7.40 1.77
CA VAL A 103 -1.47 6.22 2.67
C VAL A 103 -0.20 6.13 3.51
N ALA A 104 0.97 6.34 2.91
CA ALA A 104 2.26 6.28 3.59
C ALA A 104 2.41 7.37 4.64
N ARG A 105 2.03 8.62 4.34
CA ARG A 105 2.04 9.70 5.32
C ARG A 105 1.10 9.42 6.49
N ASP A 106 -0.13 9.01 6.22
CA ASP A 106 -1.12 8.73 7.25
C ASP A 106 -0.66 7.59 8.17
N PHE A 107 -0.06 6.54 7.59
CA PHE A 107 0.52 5.44 8.34
C PHE A 107 1.67 5.92 9.25
N GLN A 108 2.63 6.68 8.71
CA GLN A 108 3.75 7.22 9.48
C GLN A 108 3.29 8.11 10.63
N ALA A 109 2.31 8.99 10.38
CA ALA A 109 1.74 9.84 11.41
C ALA A 109 1.07 9.03 12.54
N ALA A 110 0.32 7.98 12.17
CA ALA A 110 -0.30 7.10 13.15
C ALA A 110 0.72 6.30 13.97
N GLN A 111 1.79 5.81 13.35
CA GLN A 111 2.87 5.11 14.07
C GLN A 111 3.59 6.05 15.04
N ALA A 112 3.89 7.28 14.63
CA ALA A 112 4.48 8.29 15.51
C ALA A 112 3.58 8.60 16.71
N SER A 113 2.28 8.76 16.48
CA SER A 113 1.30 8.98 17.55
C SER A 113 1.23 7.81 18.54
N ARG A 114 1.21 6.56 18.05
CA ARG A 114 1.23 5.36 18.91
C ARG A 114 2.51 5.26 19.74
N ALA A 115 3.66 5.58 19.16
CA ALA A 115 4.94 5.57 19.86
C ALA A 115 4.98 6.62 20.99
N ILE A 116 4.49 7.83 20.73
CA ILE A 116 4.37 8.88 21.75
C ILE A 116 3.45 8.42 22.88
N GLN A 117 2.28 7.87 22.55
CA GLN A 117 1.33 7.39 23.55
C GLN A 117 1.94 6.27 24.42
N ALA A 118 2.60 5.29 23.79
CA ALA A 118 3.26 4.20 24.51
C ALA A 118 4.35 4.72 25.47
N ALA A 119 5.10 5.76 25.07
CA ALA A 119 6.08 6.39 25.94
C ALA A 119 5.43 7.11 27.14
N HIS A 120 4.31 7.80 26.92
CA HIS A 120 3.53 8.42 27.99
C HIS A 120 2.97 7.37 28.97
N ASP A 121 2.40 6.29 28.45
CA ASP A 121 1.82 5.22 29.27
C ASP A 121 2.91 4.51 30.08
N SER A 122 4.06 4.21 29.47
CA SER A 122 5.21 3.62 30.15
C SER A 122 5.74 4.52 31.28
N LYS A 123 5.81 5.84 31.05
CA LYS A 123 6.19 6.79 32.10
C LYS A 123 5.18 6.82 33.25
N ALA A 124 3.89 6.82 32.94
CA ALA A 124 2.84 6.81 33.96
C ALA A 124 2.90 5.54 34.83
N ALA A 125 3.08 4.37 34.19
CA ALA A 125 3.26 3.10 34.88
C ALA A 125 4.51 3.12 35.79
N SER A 126 5.64 3.61 35.27
CA SER A 126 6.88 3.71 36.05
C SER A 126 6.74 4.62 37.29
N VAL A 127 5.99 5.73 37.19
CA VAL A 127 5.71 6.60 38.35
C VAL A 127 4.88 5.87 39.40
N ILE A 128 3.85 5.13 38.99
CA ILE A 128 3.00 4.35 39.91
C ILE A 128 3.83 3.27 40.61
N ASP A 129 4.63 2.52 39.86
CA ASP A 129 5.49 1.46 40.41
C ASP A 129 6.51 2.03 41.39
N SER A 130 7.11 3.18 41.08
CA SER A 130 8.08 3.85 41.97
C SER A 130 7.44 4.33 43.27
N GLN A 131 6.20 4.82 43.22
CA GLN A 131 5.44 5.21 44.41
C GLN A 131 5.07 4.00 45.27
N ALA A 132 4.71 2.88 44.65
CA ALA A 132 4.42 1.64 45.37
C ALA A 132 5.66 1.09 46.09
N GLN A 133 6.82 1.07 45.41
CA GLN A 133 8.09 0.66 46.01
C GLN A 133 8.49 1.55 47.19
N LEU A 134 8.35 2.87 47.06
CA LEU A 134 8.64 3.80 48.16
C LEU A 134 7.71 3.57 49.36
N ALA A 135 6.42 3.31 49.11
CA ALA A 135 5.47 3.02 50.18
C ALA A 135 5.81 1.72 50.92
N GLU A 136 6.24 0.68 50.20
CA GLU A 136 6.71 -0.58 50.78
C GLU A 136 7.98 -0.39 51.62
N GLU A 137 8.95 0.37 51.09
CA GLU A 137 10.19 0.70 51.81
C GLU A 137 9.89 1.43 53.12
N LEU A 138 9.03 2.48 53.08
CA LEU A 138 8.61 3.21 54.26
C LEU A 138 7.85 2.36 55.28
N ALA A 139 7.01 1.41 54.82
CA ALA A 139 6.32 0.49 55.70
C ALA A 139 7.31 -0.46 56.42
N SER A 140 8.33 -0.94 55.71
CA SER A 140 9.37 -1.81 56.27
C SER A 140 10.24 -1.11 57.32
N LEU A 141 10.50 0.18 57.15
CA LEU A 141 11.29 0.98 58.09
C LEU A 141 10.55 1.26 59.41
N ASN A 142 9.22 1.38 59.37
CA ASN A 142 8.40 1.67 60.56
C ASN A 142 7.98 0.41 61.34
N GLY A 143 8.21 -0.79 60.78
CA GLY A 143 7.87 -2.08 61.40
C GLY A 143 9.00 -2.74 62.18
N ASN A 144 10.18 -2.13 62.22
CA ASN A 144 11.35 -2.53 63.04
C ASN A 144 11.55 -1.55 64.19
#